data_AF-A0A8T6LSU3-F1
#
_entry.id   AF-A0A8T6LSU3-F1
#
_cell.length_a   1.000
_cell.length_b   1.000
_cell.length_c   1.000
_cell.angle_alpha   90.00
_cell.angle_beta   90.00
_cell.angle_gamma   90.00
#
_symmetry.space_group_name_H-M   'P 1'
#
loop_
_entity.id
_entity.type
_entity.pdbx_description
1 polymer ?
#
loop_
_entity_poly.entity_id
_entity_poly.type
_entity_poly.pdbx_seq_one_letter_code
_entity_poly.pdbx_strand_id
1 'polypeptide(L)'
;RKLSAPFNKELAGVEPHKGDLQFRNFIKEVFVDSDTQVAVISGVASNLFNVLNSDEMVEGRERINAMAGSQRLLAHGLTAPFFPNFLEETERMALELKVDSWKFYPGVVERKGEFPFWMDDEELMYPFYEKILGYGMDLVCVHKGLPLPGSSLEHNHPRDIEKAARDHPDINFIIYHSGFKAANYELPPGDGYIQEGGYLPWTTDLVRMREANPDMTNVYMELGTTFGHTVITHPNVCAHFLGQILKAYGADHVIWGTDAIWWGSPQWQIEAFRRFRMPEELQEEFGYPDLTDADKDKILGLNAARLYGIDPDEARKALPADGLSQLKNWYGHEGGQPSNTQYGWIKA
;
A
#
# COMPACT_ATOMS: atom_id res chain seq x y z
N ARG A 1 18.78 8.00 1.27
CA ARG A 1 20.13 7.50 0.88
C ARG A 1 21.10 7.34 2.06
N LYS A 2 21.14 8.24 3.06
CA LYS A 2 22.02 8.08 4.25
C LYS A 2 21.82 6.78 5.06
N LEU A 3 20.58 6.30 5.20
CA LEU A 3 20.30 5.02 5.87
C LEU A 3 20.61 3.78 5.04
N SER A 4 20.58 3.90 3.71
CA SER A 4 20.90 2.81 2.77
C SER A 4 22.39 2.71 2.48
N ALA A 5 23.15 3.79 2.69
CA ALA A 5 24.60 3.86 2.44
C ALA A 5 25.45 2.80 3.17
N PRO A 6 25.12 2.35 4.41
CA PRO A 6 25.80 1.22 5.05
C PRO A 6 25.64 -0.10 4.27
N PHE A 7 24.54 -0.24 3.52
CA PHE A 7 24.18 -1.46 2.79
C PHE A 7 24.51 -1.37 1.30
N ASN A 8 24.64 -0.16 0.74
CA ASN A 8 25.10 0.09 -0.62
C ASN A 8 26.08 1.28 -0.64
N LYS A 9 27.38 0.98 -0.80
CA LYS A 9 28.45 1.98 -0.80
C LYS A 9 28.35 2.99 -1.95
N GLU A 10 27.69 2.64 -3.06
CA GLU A 10 27.47 3.55 -4.18
C GLU A 10 26.50 4.68 -3.83
N LEU A 11 25.69 4.50 -2.77
CA LEU A 11 24.78 5.53 -2.27
C LEU A 11 25.43 6.44 -1.20
N ALA A 12 26.67 6.18 -0.81
CA ALA A 12 27.38 7.00 0.17
C ALA A 12 27.75 8.36 -0.42
N GLY A 13 27.28 9.44 0.20
CA GLY A 13 27.54 10.82 -0.25
C GLY A 13 26.69 11.29 -1.43
N VAL A 14 25.77 10.45 -1.93
CA VAL A 14 24.81 10.86 -2.95
C VAL A 14 23.70 11.68 -2.29
N GLU A 15 23.76 12.99 -2.48
CA GLU A 15 22.74 13.92 -1.99
C GLU A 15 21.48 13.87 -2.88
N PRO A 16 20.28 13.84 -2.30
CA PRO A 16 19.04 13.92 -3.07
C PRO A 16 18.98 15.23 -3.85
N HIS A 17 18.68 15.14 -5.15
CA HIS A 17 18.51 16.32 -6.00
C HIS A 17 17.03 16.66 -6.14
N LYS A 18 16.72 17.92 -6.43
CA LYS A 18 15.33 18.37 -6.63
C LYS A 18 14.54 17.52 -7.63
N GLY A 19 15.20 16.85 -8.58
CA GLY A 19 14.59 15.97 -9.57
C GLY A 19 14.18 14.58 -9.07
N ASP A 20 14.71 14.10 -7.95
CA ASP A 20 14.51 12.72 -7.46
C ASP A 20 13.06 12.45 -7.01
N LEU A 21 12.30 13.50 -6.67
CA LEU A 21 10.88 13.42 -6.25
C LEU A 21 9.95 14.16 -7.21
N GLN A 22 10.37 14.41 -8.46
CA GLN A 22 9.54 15.10 -9.45
C GLN A 22 8.72 14.13 -10.29
N PHE A 23 7.63 14.65 -10.85
CA PHE A 23 6.71 13.97 -11.74
C PHE A 23 7.41 13.12 -12.83
N ARG A 24 8.50 13.62 -13.43
CA ARG A 24 9.28 12.87 -14.43
C ARG A 24 9.96 11.63 -13.85
N ASN A 25 10.53 11.74 -12.65
CA ASN A 25 11.17 10.61 -11.99
C ASN A 25 10.13 9.57 -11.57
N PHE A 26 8.99 10.02 -11.05
CA PHE A 26 7.86 9.12 -10.76
C PHE A 26 7.46 8.30 -11.99
N ILE A 27 7.27 8.93 -13.15
CA ILE A 27 6.94 8.22 -14.39
C ILE A 27 8.03 7.20 -14.75
N LYS A 28 9.30 7.60 -14.66
CA LYS A 28 10.42 6.72 -14.99
C LYS A 28 10.45 5.50 -14.07
N GLU A 29 10.51 5.72 -12.75
CA GLU A 29 10.67 4.65 -11.76
C GLU A 29 9.45 3.72 -11.75
N VAL A 30 8.24 4.24 -11.84
CA VAL A 30 7.01 3.43 -11.78
C VAL A 30 6.71 2.75 -13.10
N PHE A 31 6.71 3.46 -14.23
CA PHE A 31 6.17 2.91 -15.48
C PHE A 31 7.21 2.52 -16.53
N VAL A 32 8.43 3.05 -16.45
CA VAL A 32 9.50 2.74 -17.42
C VAL A 32 10.44 1.67 -16.85
N ASP A 33 10.89 1.85 -15.62
CA ASP A 33 11.87 1.01 -14.96
C ASP A 33 11.24 -0.17 -14.21
N SER A 34 9.92 -0.36 -14.30
CA SER A 34 9.24 -1.48 -13.67
C SER A 34 8.16 -2.11 -14.53
N ASP A 35 7.72 -3.29 -14.16
CA ASP A 35 6.61 -4.03 -14.79
C ASP A 35 5.23 -3.55 -14.32
N THR A 36 5.16 -2.45 -13.55
CA THR A 36 3.91 -1.83 -13.13
C THR A 36 3.15 -1.29 -14.34
N GLN A 37 1.95 -1.82 -14.54
CA GLN A 37 1.05 -1.40 -15.61
C GLN A 37 0.12 -0.28 -15.12
N VAL A 38 -0.56 -0.49 -14.01
CA VAL A 38 -1.41 0.50 -13.36
C VAL A 38 -0.92 0.72 -11.93
N ALA A 39 -0.92 1.97 -11.47
CA ALA A 39 -0.56 2.33 -10.09
C ALA A 39 -1.65 3.18 -9.44
N VAL A 40 -1.71 3.15 -8.11
CA VAL A 40 -2.53 4.08 -7.32
C VAL A 40 -1.61 5.07 -6.64
N ILE A 41 -1.80 6.37 -6.89
CA ILE A 41 -1.08 7.42 -6.19
C ILE A 41 -1.79 7.73 -4.87
N SER A 42 -1.00 7.84 -3.80
CA SER A 42 -1.47 8.15 -2.46
C SER A 42 -0.58 9.21 -1.81
N GLY A 43 -1.18 10.00 -0.92
CA GLY A 43 -0.50 10.88 0.01
C GLY A 43 -0.80 10.49 1.46
N VAL A 44 -0.44 11.38 2.38
CA VAL A 44 -0.69 11.23 3.82
C VAL A 44 -1.81 12.18 4.21
N ALA A 45 -2.90 11.67 4.79
CA ALA A 45 -4.01 12.47 5.30
C ALA A 45 -3.65 13.14 6.65
N SER A 46 -2.61 13.99 6.65
CA SER A 46 -2.15 14.75 7.82
C SER A 46 -1.29 15.95 7.40
N ASN A 47 -1.36 17.01 8.21
CA ASN A 47 -0.55 18.21 8.19
C ASN A 47 0.94 17.94 8.49
N LEU A 48 1.32 16.75 8.98
CA LEU A 48 2.72 16.39 9.16
C LEU A 48 3.48 16.38 7.82
N PHE A 49 2.83 15.87 6.77
CA PHE A 49 3.40 15.74 5.43
C PHE A 49 2.43 16.31 4.39
N ASN A 50 2.45 17.64 4.22
CA ASN A 50 1.72 18.29 3.13
C ASN A 50 2.52 18.24 1.82
N VAL A 51 2.83 17.03 1.34
CA VAL A 51 3.64 16.81 0.13
C VAL A 51 2.77 16.74 -1.12
N LEU A 52 1.60 16.12 -1.02
CA LEU A 52 0.67 15.93 -2.13
C LEU A 52 -0.77 15.83 -1.60
N ASN A 53 -1.65 16.74 -2.02
CA ASN A 53 -3.08 16.72 -1.66
C ASN A 53 -3.93 15.99 -2.72
N SER A 54 -5.23 15.80 -2.44
CA SER A 54 -6.16 15.09 -3.33
C SER A 54 -6.28 15.72 -4.72
N ASP A 55 -6.40 17.04 -4.83
CA ASP A 55 -6.48 17.75 -6.11
C ASP A 55 -5.20 17.56 -6.94
N GLU A 56 -4.02 17.65 -6.32
CA GLU A 56 -2.73 17.42 -6.99
C GLU A 56 -2.55 15.97 -7.45
N MET A 57 -3.01 15.00 -6.65
CA MET A 57 -2.99 13.59 -7.04
C MET A 57 -3.89 13.31 -8.23
N VAL A 58 -5.11 13.86 -8.22
CA VAL A 58 -6.06 13.71 -9.32
C VAL A 58 -5.53 14.43 -10.56
N GLU A 59 -4.94 15.61 -10.44
CA GLU A 59 -4.27 16.27 -11.56
C GLU A 59 -3.12 15.42 -12.12
N GLY A 60 -2.31 14.81 -11.25
CA GLY A 60 -1.26 13.87 -11.64
C GLY A 60 -1.82 12.67 -12.40
N ARG A 61 -2.93 12.10 -11.91
CA ARG A 61 -3.67 11.01 -12.55
C ARG A 61 -4.12 11.38 -13.96
N GLU A 62 -4.81 12.50 -14.10
CA GLU A 62 -5.31 12.97 -15.40
C GLU A 62 -4.17 13.22 -16.39
N ARG A 63 -3.08 13.85 -15.94
CA ARG A 63 -1.90 14.10 -16.79
C ARG A 63 -1.26 12.80 -17.28
N ILE A 64 -1.09 11.81 -16.41
CA ILE A 64 -0.49 10.52 -16.78
C ILE A 64 -1.41 9.73 -17.72
N ASN A 65 -2.70 9.66 -17.41
CA ASN A 65 -3.67 8.94 -18.23
C ASN A 65 -3.83 9.60 -19.61
N ALA A 66 -3.84 10.93 -19.69
CA ALA A 66 -3.86 11.67 -20.96
C ALA A 66 -2.59 11.44 -21.79
N MET A 67 -1.41 11.43 -21.16
CA MET A 67 -0.14 11.15 -21.82
C MET A 67 -0.08 9.69 -22.35
N ALA A 68 -0.64 8.74 -21.60
CA ALA A 68 -0.69 7.35 -22.02
C ALA A 68 -1.77 7.07 -23.08
N GLY A 69 -2.89 7.80 -23.05
CA GLY A 69 -4.08 7.45 -23.83
C GLY A 69 -4.84 6.24 -23.28
N SER A 70 -4.56 5.84 -22.04
CA SER A 70 -5.18 4.72 -21.33
C SER A 70 -5.12 4.95 -19.81
N GLN A 71 -5.88 4.17 -19.03
CA GLN A 71 -5.84 4.26 -17.57
C GLN A 71 -4.57 3.60 -17.03
N ARG A 72 -3.62 4.41 -16.56
CA ARG A 72 -2.32 3.98 -16.01
C ARG A 72 -2.13 4.42 -14.55
N LEU A 73 -2.86 5.44 -14.11
CA LEU A 73 -2.87 5.90 -12.72
C LEU A 73 -4.31 6.00 -12.20
N LEU A 74 -4.46 5.68 -10.92
CA LEU A 74 -5.61 5.92 -10.05
C LEU A 74 -5.16 6.83 -8.90
N ALA A 75 -6.09 7.52 -8.23
CA ALA A 75 -5.79 8.46 -7.16
C ALA A 75 -6.71 8.27 -5.95
N HIS A 76 -6.09 8.25 -4.76
CA HIS A 76 -6.84 8.30 -3.50
C HIS A 76 -7.42 9.69 -3.22
N GLY A 77 -8.55 9.74 -2.53
CA GLY A 77 -9.03 10.89 -1.78
C GLY A 77 -8.50 10.83 -0.34
N LEU A 78 -7.63 11.78 0.03
CA LEU A 78 -7.14 11.91 1.40
C LEU A 78 -8.23 12.55 2.25
N THR A 79 -8.63 11.89 3.33
CA THR A 79 -9.68 12.44 4.19
C THR A 79 -9.57 11.97 5.64
N ALA A 80 -10.22 12.69 6.55
CA ALA A 80 -10.23 12.43 7.98
C ALA A 80 -11.32 13.26 8.68
N PRO A 81 -11.89 12.79 9.81
CA PRO A 81 -12.95 13.48 10.54
C PRO A 81 -12.53 14.83 11.13
N PHE A 82 -11.23 15.07 11.30
CA PHE A 82 -10.70 16.36 11.76
C PHE A 82 -10.56 17.40 10.64
N PHE A 83 -10.77 17.03 9.37
CA PHE A 83 -10.73 18.03 8.30
C PHE A 83 -11.98 18.92 8.35
N PRO A 84 -11.82 20.25 8.18
CA PRO A 84 -12.96 21.14 8.08
C PRO A 84 -13.91 20.69 6.97
N ASN A 85 -15.20 20.62 7.29
CA ASN A 85 -16.24 20.16 6.35
C ASN A 85 -15.96 18.75 5.80
N PHE A 86 -15.49 17.83 6.66
CA PHE A 86 -15.10 16.46 6.30
C PHE A 86 -16.07 15.80 5.31
N LEU A 87 -17.38 15.80 5.60
CA LEU A 87 -18.37 15.13 4.76
C LEU A 87 -18.63 15.89 3.45
N GLU A 88 -18.62 17.23 3.45
CA GLU A 88 -18.75 18.03 2.23
C GLU A 88 -17.53 17.85 1.32
N GLU A 89 -16.34 17.76 1.90
CA GLU A 89 -15.11 17.53 1.15
C GLU A 89 -15.06 16.12 0.59
N THR A 90 -15.55 15.11 1.32
CA THR A 90 -15.81 13.77 0.78
C THR A 90 -16.75 13.82 -0.43
N GLU A 91 -17.85 14.58 -0.37
CA GLU A 91 -18.76 14.74 -1.51
C GLU A 91 -18.07 15.37 -2.71
N ARG A 92 -17.32 16.46 -2.50
CA ARG A 92 -16.55 17.12 -3.56
C ARG A 92 -15.54 16.17 -4.20
N MET A 93 -14.78 15.45 -3.40
CA MET A 93 -13.79 14.49 -3.89
C MET A 93 -14.44 13.35 -4.68
N ALA A 94 -15.61 12.87 -4.26
CA ALA A 94 -16.33 11.80 -4.96
C ALA A 94 -16.96 12.28 -6.28
N LEU A 95 -17.69 13.40 -6.25
CA LEU A 95 -18.54 13.82 -7.36
C LEU A 95 -17.83 14.74 -8.35
N GLU A 96 -16.90 15.58 -7.89
CA GLU A 96 -16.18 16.54 -8.73
C GLU A 96 -14.81 16.01 -9.13
N LEU A 97 -13.96 15.64 -8.15
CA LEU A 97 -12.62 15.13 -8.44
C LEU A 97 -12.63 13.68 -8.94
N LYS A 98 -13.68 12.92 -8.60
CA LYS A 98 -13.84 11.50 -8.94
C LYS A 98 -12.64 10.68 -8.50
N VAL A 99 -12.27 10.79 -7.23
CA VAL A 99 -11.22 9.94 -6.64
C VAL A 99 -11.61 8.47 -6.75
N ASP A 100 -10.62 7.58 -6.80
CA ASP A 100 -10.84 6.15 -7.06
C ASP A 100 -11.04 5.32 -5.78
N SER A 101 -10.56 5.82 -4.64
CA SER A 101 -10.76 5.21 -3.30
C SER A 101 -10.37 6.18 -2.20
N TRP A 102 -10.64 5.84 -0.94
CA TRP A 102 -10.42 6.72 0.21
C TRP A 102 -9.17 6.33 1.00
N LYS A 103 -8.45 7.30 1.57
CA LYS A 103 -7.25 7.04 2.36
C LYS A 103 -7.28 7.74 3.72
N PHE A 104 -7.12 6.96 4.78
CA PHE A 104 -7.12 7.42 6.17
C PHE A 104 -5.82 7.10 6.91
N TYR A 105 -5.50 7.95 7.90
CA TYR A 105 -4.40 7.80 8.87
C TYR A 105 -4.92 7.97 10.31
N PRO A 106 -5.63 6.98 10.88
CA PRO A 106 -6.33 7.15 12.17
C PRO A 106 -5.40 7.33 13.37
N GLY A 107 -4.19 6.77 13.28
CA GLY A 107 -3.15 6.98 14.28
C GLY A 107 -2.50 8.36 14.27
N VAL A 108 -2.83 9.25 13.32
CA VAL A 108 -2.19 10.55 13.01
C VAL A 108 -1.18 11.14 14.02
N VAL A 109 -0.07 11.69 13.52
CA VAL A 109 0.80 12.52 14.35
C VAL A 109 0.13 13.88 14.53
N GLU A 110 -0.45 14.12 15.70
CA GLU A 110 -1.26 15.32 15.97
C GLU A 110 -0.53 16.63 15.62
N ARG A 111 -1.13 17.38 14.69
CA ARG A 111 -0.71 18.70 14.24
C ARG A 111 -1.95 19.55 13.96
N LYS A 112 -1.95 20.82 14.37
CA LYS A 112 -2.97 21.81 13.97
C LYS A 112 -4.43 21.32 14.06
N GLY A 113 -4.82 20.76 15.22
CA GLY A 113 -6.21 20.32 15.45
C GLY A 113 -6.54 18.92 14.96
N GLU A 114 -5.58 18.19 14.39
CA GLU A 114 -5.70 16.75 14.14
C GLU A 114 -5.80 15.99 15.46
N PHE A 115 -6.64 14.96 15.47
CA PHE A 115 -6.82 14.04 16.58
C PHE A 115 -6.87 12.60 16.06
N PRO A 116 -6.36 11.63 16.83
CA PRO A 116 -6.50 10.23 16.47
C PRO A 116 -7.95 9.77 16.63
N PHE A 117 -8.38 8.82 15.82
CA PHE A 117 -9.77 8.34 15.78
C PHE A 117 -9.82 6.85 15.44
N TRP A 118 -10.99 6.23 15.62
CA TRP A 118 -11.22 4.84 15.28
C TRP A 118 -12.10 4.74 14.04
N MET A 119 -11.87 3.70 13.23
CA MET A 119 -12.68 3.40 12.07
C MET A 119 -14.07 2.85 12.46
N ASP A 120 -14.21 2.29 13.66
CA ASP A 120 -15.49 1.80 14.19
C ASP A 120 -16.24 2.82 15.06
N ASP A 121 -15.79 4.07 15.09
CA ASP A 121 -16.49 5.16 15.75
C ASP A 121 -17.80 5.47 15.00
N GLU A 122 -18.92 5.07 15.60
CA GLU A 122 -20.25 5.17 14.98
C GLU A 122 -20.67 6.62 14.73
N GLU A 123 -20.27 7.55 15.59
CA GLU A 123 -20.66 8.96 15.44
C GLU A 123 -19.77 9.68 14.41
N LEU A 124 -18.48 9.36 14.37
CA LEU A 124 -17.52 10.03 13.49
C LEU A 124 -17.47 9.41 12.08
N MET A 125 -17.46 8.08 11.96
CA MET A 125 -17.11 7.38 10.71
C MET A 125 -18.32 6.79 9.97
N TYR A 126 -19.39 6.40 10.64
CA TYR A 126 -20.54 5.79 9.94
C TYR A 126 -21.23 6.75 8.98
N PRO A 127 -21.41 8.05 9.31
CA PRO A 127 -21.93 9.01 8.35
C PRO A 127 -21.09 9.10 7.07
N PHE A 128 -19.77 8.89 7.17
CA PHE A 128 -18.90 8.82 6.00
C PHE A 128 -19.17 7.55 5.18
N TYR A 129 -19.27 6.38 5.82
CA TYR A 129 -19.55 5.11 5.12
C TYR A 129 -20.88 5.13 4.36
N GLU A 130 -21.95 5.60 5.00
CA GLU A 130 -23.27 5.75 4.37
C GLU A 130 -23.20 6.68 3.14
N LYS A 131 -22.46 7.78 3.27
CA LYS A 131 -22.33 8.80 2.23
C LYS A 131 -21.57 8.27 1.00
N ILE A 132 -20.45 7.58 1.19
CA ILE A 132 -19.66 7.05 0.06
C ILE A 132 -20.39 5.93 -0.69
N LEU A 133 -21.15 5.09 0.01
CA LEU A 133 -22.02 4.09 -0.62
C LEU A 133 -23.08 4.76 -1.50
N GLY A 134 -23.63 5.88 -1.05
CA GLY A 134 -24.54 6.72 -1.85
C GLY A 134 -23.93 7.25 -3.16
N TYR A 135 -22.60 7.30 -3.25
CA TYR A 135 -21.86 7.68 -4.47
C TYR A 135 -21.39 6.47 -5.30
N GLY A 136 -21.73 5.25 -4.89
CA GLY A 136 -21.25 4.03 -5.52
C GLY A 136 -19.76 3.76 -5.25
N MET A 137 -19.24 4.24 -4.13
CA MET A 137 -17.86 4.02 -3.69
C MET A 137 -17.83 3.20 -2.41
N ASP A 138 -16.98 2.18 -2.38
CA ASP A 138 -16.91 1.21 -1.30
C ASP A 138 -15.48 0.95 -0.80
N LEU A 139 -14.45 1.51 -1.45
CA LEU A 139 -13.06 1.16 -1.18
C LEU A 139 -12.38 2.14 -0.20
N VAL A 140 -12.06 1.64 1.00
CA VAL A 140 -11.46 2.41 2.09
C VAL A 140 -10.09 1.85 2.47
N CYS A 141 -9.04 2.59 2.15
CA CYS A 141 -7.65 2.28 2.48
C CYS A 141 -7.27 2.91 3.82
N VAL A 142 -6.76 2.12 4.76
CA VAL A 142 -6.44 2.61 6.12
C VAL A 142 -5.01 2.26 6.50
N HIS A 143 -4.24 3.27 6.91
CA HIS A 143 -2.88 3.07 7.42
C HIS A 143 -2.91 2.56 8.86
N LYS A 144 -2.69 1.25 9.06
CA LYS A 144 -2.70 0.57 10.37
C LYS A 144 -1.41 -0.19 10.71
N GLY A 145 -0.56 -0.49 9.72
CA GLY A 145 0.81 -0.94 9.99
C GLY A 145 1.83 0.19 9.88
N LEU A 146 3.08 -0.10 10.23
CA LEU A 146 4.23 0.80 10.18
C LEU A 146 3.94 2.19 10.77
N PRO A 147 3.52 2.27 12.05
CA PRO A 147 3.11 3.51 12.68
C PRO A 147 4.23 4.56 12.56
N LEU A 148 3.85 5.75 12.10
CA LEU A 148 4.80 6.85 11.97
C LEU A 148 5.36 7.24 13.35
N PRO A 149 6.64 7.65 13.46
CA PRO A 149 7.18 8.14 14.73
C PRO A 149 6.33 9.27 15.34
N GLY A 150 5.88 9.08 16.58
CA GLY A 150 5.03 10.04 17.29
C GLY A 150 3.53 9.94 16.98
N SER A 151 3.10 8.96 16.19
CA SER A 151 1.68 8.67 15.98
C SER A 151 1.09 7.90 17.17
N SER A 152 -0.23 7.97 17.34
CA SER A 152 -0.97 7.19 18.32
C SER A 152 -0.88 5.70 17.98
N LEU A 153 -0.06 4.96 18.72
CA LEU A 153 0.05 3.51 18.59
C LEU A 153 -1.27 2.81 18.90
N GLU A 154 -2.07 3.41 19.79
CA GLU A 154 -3.40 2.91 20.12
C GLU A 154 -4.28 2.90 18.86
N HIS A 155 -4.42 4.03 18.18
CA HIS A 155 -5.33 4.16 17.02
C HIS A 155 -4.74 3.62 15.70
N ASN A 156 -3.43 3.34 15.65
CA ASN A 156 -2.85 2.52 14.59
C ASN A 156 -3.15 1.03 14.77
N HIS A 157 -3.34 0.55 16.00
CA HIS A 157 -3.69 -0.85 16.21
C HIS A 157 -4.97 -1.17 15.41
N PRO A 158 -4.99 -2.25 14.61
CA PRO A 158 -6.11 -2.56 13.72
C PRO A 158 -7.35 -3.13 14.42
N ARG A 159 -7.50 -2.93 15.74
CA ARG A 159 -8.56 -3.60 16.55
C ARG A 159 -9.97 -3.13 16.20
N ASP A 160 -10.08 -1.90 15.74
CA ASP A 160 -11.33 -1.28 15.30
C ASP A 160 -11.81 -1.81 13.94
N ILE A 161 -10.93 -2.41 13.14
CA ILE A 161 -11.30 -2.90 11.81
C ILE A 161 -12.34 -4.03 11.90
N GLU A 162 -12.27 -4.88 12.93
CA GLU A 162 -13.21 -6.00 13.09
C GLU A 162 -14.67 -5.51 13.17
N LYS A 163 -14.94 -4.52 14.03
CA LYS A 163 -16.29 -3.97 14.18
C LYS A 163 -16.70 -3.19 12.94
N ALA A 164 -15.84 -2.29 12.44
CA ALA A 164 -16.13 -1.49 11.25
C ALA A 164 -16.49 -2.35 10.03
N ALA A 165 -15.72 -3.42 9.78
CA ALA A 165 -15.93 -4.32 8.65
C ALA A 165 -17.21 -5.16 8.79
N ARG A 166 -17.54 -5.61 10.01
CA ARG A 166 -18.74 -6.41 10.27
C ARG A 166 -20.02 -5.58 10.22
N ASP A 167 -19.96 -4.33 10.67
CA ASP A 167 -21.13 -3.44 10.67
C ASP A 167 -21.39 -2.84 9.27
N HIS A 168 -20.35 -2.78 8.41
CA HIS A 168 -20.43 -2.30 7.02
C HIS A 168 -19.90 -3.34 6.01
N PRO A 169 -20.59 -4.47 5.80
CA PRO A 169 -20.14 -5.53 4.89
C PRO A 169 -20.01 -5.08 3.42
N ASP A 170 -20.69 -4.00 3.04
CA ASP A 170 -20.63 -3.41 1.69
C ASP A 170 -19.43 -2.46 1.49
N ILE A 171 -18.61 -2.21 2.52
CA ILE A 171 -17.36 -1.44 2.42
C ILE A 171 -16.17 -2.39 2.43
N ASN A 172 -15.28 -2.23 1.46
CA ASN A 172 -14.02 -2.96 1.35
C ASN A 172 -12.89 -2.19 2.04
N PHE A 173 -12.31 -2.77 3.10
CA PHE A 173 -11.21 -2.19 3.86
C PHE A 173 -9.86 -2.75 3.41
N ILE A 174 -9.00 -1.91 2.82
CA ILE A 174 -7.60 -2.28 2.54
C ILE A 174 -6.71 -1.79 3.67
N ILE A 175 -6.13 -2.73 4.41
CA ILE A 175 -5.27 -2.46 5.57
C ILE A 175 -3.83 -2.32 5.10
N TYR A 176 -3.39 -1.07 4.97
CA TYR A 176 -2.04 -0.75 4.53
C TYR A 176 -1.00 -1.28 5.52
N HIS A 177 0.01 -1.93 4.96
CA HIS A 177 1.08 -2.63 5.68
C HIS A 177 0.59 -3.80 6.54
N SER A 178 -0.66 -4.25 6.35
CA SER A 178 -1.20 -5.47 6.98
C SER A 178 -1.05 -5.52 8.50
N GLY A 179 -1.18 -4.35 9.13
CA GLY A 179 -1.02 -4.22 10.58
C GLY A 179 0.40 -4.50 11.09
N PHE A 180 1.45 -4.49 10.27
CA PHE A 180 2.80 -4.80 10.74
C PHE A 180 3.34 -3.70 11.68
N LYS A 181 3.57 -3.99 12.96
CA LYS A 181 3.83 -2.94 13.97
C LYS A 181 5.18 -2.22 13.86
N ALA A 182 6.26 -2.88 13.42
CA ALA A 182 7.63 -2.35 13.59
C ALA A 182 8.25 -1.81 12.29
N ALA A 183 9.04 -0.74 12.40
CA ALA A 183 9.88 -0.25 11.29
C ALA A 183 11.23 -0.98 11.22
N ASN A 184 11.97 -0.85 10.11
CA ASN A 184 13.22 -1.60 9.85
C ASN A 184 14.31 -1.45 10.89
N TYR A 185 14.56 -0.21 11.27
CA TYR A 185 15.58 0.08 12.28
C TYR A 185 15.17 -0.40 13.69
N GLU A 186 13.95 -0.89 13.87
CA GLU A 186 13.41 -1.41 15.14
C GLU A 186 13.35 -2.93 15.16
N LEU A 187 13.54 -3.61 14.02
CA LEU A 187 13.53 -5.06 13.97
C LEU A 187 14.81 -5.63 14.60
N PRO A 188 14.70 -6.56 15.56
CA PRO A 188 15.85 -7.28 16.07
C PRO A 188 16.42 -8.21 14.97
N PRO A 189 17.73 -8.50 15.00
CA PRO A 189 18.34 -9.44 14.06
C PRO A 189 17.69 -10.83 14.10
N GLY A 190 17.62 -11.47 12.93
CA GLY A 190 17.06 -12.82 12.79
C GLY A 190 15.56 -12.85 13.09
N ASP A 191 15.13 -13.83 13.88
CA ASP A 191 13.71 -14.11 14.13
C ASP A 191 13.19 -13.47 15.42
N GLY A 192 13.98 -12.62 16.08
CA GLY A 192 13.64 -12.07 17.41
C GLY A 192 12.40 -11.19 17.46
N TYR A 193 11.83 -10.83 16.31
CA TYR A 193 10.55 -10.12 16.21
C TYR A 193 9.34 -11.05 16.37
N ILE A 194 9.51 -12.31 15.99
CA ILE A 194 8.49 -13.36 16.15
C ILE A 194 8.48 -13.75 17.62
N GLN A 195 7.38 -13.48 18.29
CA GLN A 195 7.21 -13.79 19.70
C GLN A 195 6.75 -15.25 19.89
N GLU A 196 6.63 -15.67 21.15
CA GLU A 196 6.20 -17.02 21.52
C GLU A 196 4.92 -17.45 20.78
N GLY A 197 4.90 -18.69 20.31
CA GLY A 197 3.78 -19.24 19.53
C GLY A 197 3.63 -18.65 18.12
N GLY A 198 4.66 -17.99 17.59
CA GLY A 198 4.62 -17.39 16.26
C GLY A 198 3.89 -16.04 16.23
N TYR A 199 3.72 -15.36 17.36
CA TYR A 199 2.97 -14.11 17.40
C TYR A 199 3.76 -12.95 16.75
N LEU A 200 3.17 -12.32 15.73
CA LEU A 200 3.61 -11.07 15.12
C LEU A 200 2.70 -9.95 15.65
N PRO A 201 3.24 -8.95 16.38
CA PRO A 201 2.43 -7.87 16.91
C PRO A 201 1.53 -7.22 15.84
N TRP A 202 0.23 -7.10 16.16
CA TRP A 202 -0.83 -6.49 15.34
C TRP A 202 -1.22 -7.27 14.07
N THR A 203 -0.29 -7.82 13.29
CA THR A 203 -0.65 -8.70 12.15
C THR A 203 -1.36 -9.97 12.65
N THR A 204 -0.83 -10.63 13.69
CA THR A 204 -1.48 -11.82 14.24
C THR A 204 -2.83 -11.49 14.88
N ASP A 205 -3.03 -10.27 15.37
CA ASP A 205 -4.32 -9.84 15.91
C ASP A 205 -5.38 -9.75 14.80
N LEU A 206 -5.06 -9.13 13.66
CA LEU A 206 -5.91 -9.13 12.45
C LEU A 206 -6.24 -10.54 11.97
N VAL A 207 -5.24 -11.41 11.91
CA VAL A 207 -5.39 -12.82 11.52
C VAL A 207 -6.40 -13.52 12.44
N ARG A 208 -6.26 -13.36 13.75
CA ARG A 208 -7.18 -13.94 14.74
C ARG A 208 -8.60 -13.37 14.61
N MET A 209 -8.75 -12.08 14.31
CA MET A 209 -10.06 -11.47 14.05
C MET A 209 -10.74 -12.10 12.83
N ARG A 210 -9.99 -12.36 11.73
CA ARG A 210 -10.52 -13.07 10.56
C ARG A 210 -10.85 -14.53 10.84
N GLU A 211 -10.00 -15.24 11.57
CA GLU A 211 -10.26 -16.65 11.95
C GLU A 211 -11.50 -16.77 12.86
N ALA A 212 -11.70 -15.83 13.77
CA ALA A 212 -12.88 -15.77 14.63
C ALA A 212 -14.16 -15.36 13.87
N ASN A 213 -14.02 -14.63 12.76
CA ASN A 213 -15.13 -14.14 11.93
C ASN A 213 -14.91 -14.51 10.45
N PRO A 214 -15.07 -15.78 10.04
CA PRO A 214 -14.81 -16.21 8.67
C PRO A 214 -15.64 -15.49 7.60
N ASP A 215 -16.83 -15.01 7.98
CA ASP A 215 -17.75 -14.25 7.12
C ASP A 215 -17.32 -12.79 6.90
N MET A 216 -16.31 -12.29 7.63
CA MET A 216 -15.72 -10.95 7.44
C MET A 216 -14.79 -10.95 6.20
N THR A 217 -15.39 -11.00 5.02
CA THR A 217 -14.68 -11.11 3.72
C THR A 217 -14.26 -9.78 3.12
N ASN A 218 -14.68 -8.65 3.70
CA ASN A 218 -14.46 -7.30 3.18
C ASN A 218 -13.20 -6.63 3.75
N VAL A 219 -12.23 -7.40 4.27
CA VAL A 219 -10.94 -6.91 4.77
C VAL A 219 -9.79 -7.50 3.96
N TYR A 220 -8.91 -6.64 3.48
CA TYR A 220 -7.81 -6.95 2.58
C TYR A 220 -6.46 -6.55 3.18
N MET A 221 -5.44 -7.38 2.96
CA MET A 221 -4.11 -7.25 3.55
C MET A 221 -3.14 -6.69 2.51
N GLU A 222 -2.71 -5.44 2.66
CA GLU A 222 -1.79 -4.79 1.72
C GLU A 222 -0.33 -4.92 2.17
N LEU A 223 0.56 -5.25 1.23
CA LEU A 223 1.94 -5.63 1.52
C LEU A 223 2.88 -4.43 1.74
N GLY A 224 2.85 -3.45 0.85
CA GLY A 224 3.58 -2.18 0.92
C GLY A 224 5.04 -2.30 1.35
N THR A 225 5.45 -1.31 2.14
CA THR A 225 6.77 -1.29 2.77
C THR A 225 7.04 -2.52 3.63
N THR A 226 6.05 -3.20 4.22
CA THR A 226 6.30 -4.41 5.03
C THR A 226 7.04 -5.47 4.22
N PHE A 227 6.60 -5.75 3.00
CA PHE A 227 7.27 -6.71 2.12
C PHE A 227 8.64 -6.22 1.68
N GLY A 228 8.72 -5.00 1.12
CA GLY A 228 9.98 -4.45 0.60
C GLY A 228 11.07 -4.40 1.68
N HIS A 229 10.70 -3.99 2.87
CA HIS A 229 11.59 -3.96 4.02
C HIS A 229 12.08 -5.38 4.39
N THR A 230 11.17 -6.33 4.62
CA THR A 230 11.52 -7.60 5.27
C THR A 230 12.07 -8.66 4.32
N VAL A 231 11.69 -8.68 3.04
CA VAL A 231 12.00 -9.81 2.13
C VAL A 231 13.50 -10.08 1.95
N ILE A 232 14.34 -9.04 2.02
CA ILE A 232 15.81 -9.19 1.94
C ILE A 232 16.45 -9.20 3.32
N THR A 233 16.00 -8.32 4.23
CA THR A 233 16.71 -8.07 5.49
C THR A 233 16.31 -9.03 6.61
N HIS A 234 15.06 -9.49 6.61
CA HIS A 234 14.46 -10.38 7.61
C HIS A 234 13.56 -11.43 6.91
N PRO A 235 14.14 -12.31 6.07
CA PRO A 235 13.38 -13.19 5.18
C PRO A 235 12.45 -14.15 5.92
N ASN A 236 12.84 -14.65 7.10
CA ASN A 236 11.99 -15.49 7.94
C ASN A 236 10.79 -14.72 8.50
N VAL A 237 10.99 -13.48 8.97
CA VAL A 237 9.90 -12.60 9.40
C VAL A 237 8.94 -12.32 8.24
N CYS A 238 9.48 -12.03 7.05
CA CYS A 238 8.70 -11.84 5.84
C CYS A 238 7.85 -13.09 5.49
N ALA A 239 8.49 -14.26 5.50
CA ALA A 239 7.82 -15.52 5.17
C ALA A 239 6.75 -15.89 6.20
N HIS A 240 7.03 -15.72 7.49
CA HIS A 240 6.06 -15.94 8.55
C HIS A 240 4.88 -14.97 8.47
N PHE A 241 5.15 -13.69 8.20
CA PHE A 241 4.13 -12.67 7.95
C PHE A 241 3.22 -13.02 6.76
N LEU A 242 3.81 -13.34 5.61
CA LEU A 242 3.07 -13.77 4.41
C LEU A 242 2.29 -15.05 4.67
N GLY A 243 2.89 -16.02 5.35
CA GLY A 243 2.26 -17.30 5.69
C GLY A 243 1.00 -17.14 6.52
N GLN A 244 1.03 -16.30 7.56
CA GLN A 244 -0.16 -16.03 8.39
C GLN A 244 -1.30 -15.42 7.57
N ILE A 245 -1.01 -14.37 6.80
CA ILE A 245 -2.06 -13.68 6.03
C ILE A 245 -2.61 -14.58 4.92
N LEU A 246 -1.76 -15.37 4.24
CA LEU A 246 -2.20 -16.29 3.19
C LEU A 246 -3.08 -17.41 3.74
N LYS A 247 -2.74 -17.94 4.92
CA LYS A 247 -3.52 -18.99 5.57
C LYS A 247 -4.89 -18.50 6.02
N ALA A 248 -4.98 -17.29 6.59
CA ALA A 248 -6.22 -16.77 7.16
C ALA A 248 -7.13 -16.04 6.17
N TYR A 249 -6.55 -15.28 5.23
CA TYR A 249 -7.29 -14.45 4.28
C TYR A 249 -7.35 -15.06 2.88
N GLY A 250 -6.40 -15.92 2.52
CA GLY A 250 -6.25 -16.41 1.16
C GLY A 250 -5.55 -15.41 0.22
N ALA A 251 -4.95 -15.92 -0.85
CA ALA A 251 -4.24 -15.10 -1.83
C ALA A 251 -5.14 -14.10 -2.56
N ASP A 252 -6.46 -14.29 -2.58
CA ASP A 252 -7.45 -13.40 -3.19
C ASP A 252 -7.82 -12.18 -2.32
N HIS A 253 -7.29 -12.11 -1.09
CA HIS A 253 -7.47 -10.99 -0.15
C HIS A 253 -6.17 -10.26 0.18
N VAL A 254 -5.07 -10.58 -0.50
CA VAL A 254 -3.78 -9.91 -0.35
C VAL A 254 -3.56 -8.94 -1.52
N ILE A 255 -3.22 -7.69 -1.21
CA ILE A 255 -3.09 -6.60 -2.18
C ILE A 255 -1.61 -6.21 -2.32
N TRP A 256 -1.12 -6.17 -3.55
CA TRP A 256 0.21 -5.66 -3.83
C TRP A 256 0.29 -4.14 -3.64
N GLY A 257 1.36 -3.73 -2.98
CA GLY A 257 1.80 -2.35 -2.95
C GLY A 257 3.28 -2.30 -2.62
N THR A 258 3.90 -1.16 -2.91
CA THR A 258 5.36 -1.08 -3.03
C THR A 258 5.97 0.05 -2.23
N ASP A 259 5.17 1.05 -1.88
CA ASP A 259 5.59 2.39 -1.48
C ASP A 259 6.85 2.87 -2.22
N ALA A 260 6.82 2.78 -3.55
CA ALA A 260 7.97 3.06 -4.43
C ALA A 260 8.67 4.40 -4.15
N ILE A 261 7.98 5.39 -3.56
CA ILE A 261 8.61 6.64 -3.12
C ILE A 261 9.78 6.42 -2.14
N TRP A 262 9.74 5.38 -1.29
CA TRP A 262 10.81 5.03 -0.36
C TRP A 262 11.83 4.05 -0.95
N TRP A 263 11.42 3.27 -1.94
CA TRP A 263 12.17 2.11 -2.42
C TRP A 263 12.72 2.26 -3.85
N GLY A 264 12.43 3.36 -4.53
CA GLY A 264 12.73 3.55 -5.94
C GLY A 264 11.80 2.74 -6.83
N SER A 265 12.25 2.42 -8.04
CA SER A 265 11.54 1.52 -8.93
C SER A 265 11.12 0.26 -8.17
N PRO A 266 9.83 -0.13 -8.25
CA PRO A 266 9.34 -1.31 -7.56
C PRO A 266 9.81 -2.63 -8.21
N GLN A 267 10.58 -2.57 -9.30
CA GLN A 267 10.96 -3.76 -10.08
C GLN A 267 11.63 -4.83 -9.23
N TRP A 268 12.56 -4.44 -8.35
CA TRP A 268 13.25 -5.41 -7.49
C TRP A 268 12.28 -6.09 -6.51
N GLN A 269 11.24 -5.39 -6.04
CA GLN A 269 10.21 -5.99 -5.18
C GLN A 269 9.35 -6.97 -5.97
N ILE A 270 8.94 -6.60 -7.19
CA ILE A 270 8.18 -7.48 -8.10
C ILE A 270 8.99 -8.75 -8.38
N GLU A 271 10.28 -8.59 -8.67
CA GLU A 271 11.20 -9.69 -8.92
C GLU A 271 11.40 -10.61 -7.72
N ALA A 272 11.53 -10.04 -6.52
CA ALA A 272 11.63 -10.79 -5.27
C ALA A 272 10.33 -11.57 -5.01
N PHE A 273 9.16 -10.94 -5.16
CA PHE A 273 7.88 -11.59 -4.93
C PHE A 273 7.58 -12.70 -5.94
N ARG A 274 7.89 -12.49 -7.22
CA ARG A 274 7.75 -13.54 -8.26
C ARG A 274 8.60 -14.78 -7.93
N ARG A 275 9.78 -14.61 -7.33
CA ARG A 275 10.69 -15.70 -6.96
C ARG A 275 10.42 -16.28 -5.57
N PHE A 276 9.64 -15.58 -4.74
CA PHE A 276 9.35 -16.01 -3.38
C PHE A 276 8.71 -17.40 -3.36
N ARG A 277 9.16 -18.21 -2.40
CA ARG A 277 8.66 -19.54 -2.05
C ARG A 277 8.56 -19.63 -0.54
N MET A 278 7.49 -20.22 -0.04
CA MET A 278 7.34 -20.46 1.39
C MET A 278 8.38 -21.50 1.85
N PRO A 279 9.24 -21.19 2.84
CA PRO A 279 10.18 -22.16 3.40
C PRO A 279 9.46 -23.42 3.89
N GLU A 280 10.01 -24.61 3.59
CA GLU A 280 9.40 -25.90 3.94
C GLU A 280 9.19 -26.02 5.46
N GLU A 281 10.13 -25.51 6.26
CA GLU A 281 10.06 -25.53 7.72
C GLU A 281 8.84 -24.77 8.25
N LEU A 282 8.51 -23.62 7.65
CA LEU A 282 7.34 -22.84 8.05
C LEU A 282 6.02 -23.47 7.54
N GLN A 283 6.07 -24.20 6.42
CA GLN A 283 4.93 -25.01 5.98
C GLN A 283 4.66 -26.16 6.96
N GLU A 284 5.70 -26.86 7.42
CA GLU A 284 5.58 -27.97 8.36
C GLU A 284 5.13 -27.50 9.76
N GLU A 285 5.73 -26.43 10.28
CA GLU A 285 5.46 -25.94 11.64
C GLU A 285 4.11 -25.25 11.76
N PHE A 286 3.78 -24.36 10.82
CA PHE A 286 2.59 -23.50 10.92
C PHE A 286 1.48 -23.86 9.93
N GLY A 287 1.73 -24.79 9.00
CA GLY A 287 0.76 -25.15 7.95
C GLY A 287 0.53 -24.02 6.94
N TYR A 288 1.54 -23.19 6.69
CA TYR A 288 1.42 -22.12 5.70
C TYR A 288 1.40 -22.67 4.27
N PRO A 289 0.59 -22.09 3.38
CA PRO A 289 0.62 -22.47 1.97
C PRO A 289 1.85 -21.88 1.26
N ASP A 290 2.40 -22.61 0.27
CA ASP A 290 3.25 -22.00 -0.75
C ASP A 290 2.39 -21.26 -1.80
N LEU A 291 3.00 -20.33 -2.52
CA LEU A 291 2.34 -19.53 -3.54
C LEU A 291 2.43 -20.17 -4.92
N THR A 292 1.28 -20.44 -5.55
CA THR A 292 1.23 -20.78 -6.97
C THR A 292 1.44 -19.54 -7.84
N ASP A 293 1.70 -19.73 -9.14
CA ASP A 293 1.79 -18.60 -10.09
C ASP A 293 0.45 -17.85 -10.17
N ALA A 294 -0.68 -18.55 -10.07
CA ALA A 294 -2.00 -17.94 -10.03
C ALA A 294 -2.22 -17.09 -8.77
N ASP A 295 -1.70 -17.51 -7.61
CA ASP A 295 -1.75 -16.72 -6.38
C ASP A 295 -0.90 -15.46 -6.49
N LYS A 296 0.27 -15.57 -7.13
CA LYS A 296 1.14 -14.41 -7.39
C LYS A 296 0.48 -13.42 -8.36
N ASP A 297 -0.21 -13.89 -9.40
CA ASP A 297 -0.93 -13.03 -10.34
C ASP A 297 -2.11 -12.30 -9.66
N LYS A 298 -2.82 -12.99 -8.75
CA LYS A 298 -3.85 -12.37 -7.91
C LYS A 298 -3.29 -11.19 -7.13
N ILE A 299 -2.22 -11.45 -6.38
CA ILE A 299 -1.63 -10.46 -5.47
C ILE A 299 -1.03 -9.30 -6.27
N LEU A 300 -0.24 -9.57 -7.31
CA LEU A 300 0.46 -8.56 -8.11
C LEU A 300 -0.46 -7.63 -8.90
N GLY A 301 -1.74 -7.98 -9.09
CA GLY A 301 -2.65 -7.04 -9.74
C GLY A 301 -4.11 -7.44 -9.86
N LEU A 302 -4.47 -8.73 -9.98
CA LEU A 302 -5.87 -9.09 -10.28
C LEU A 302 -6.82 -8.77 -9.10
N ASN A 303 -6.35 -8.86 -7.85
CA ASN A 303 -7.16 -8.49 -6.69
C ASN A 303 -7.45 -6.99 -6.68
N ALA A 304 -6.43 -6.16 -6.92
CA ALA A 304 -6.60 -4.72 -7.01
C ALA A 304 -7.47 -4.34 -8.22
N ALA A 305 -7.27 -4.96 -9.38
CA ALA A 305 -8.08 -4.72 -10.57
C ALA A 305 -9.57 -4.98 -10.29
N ARG A 306 -9.90 -6.07 -9.59
CA ARG A 306 -11.28 -6.37 -9.15
C ARG A 306 -11.84 -5.27 -8.25
N LEU A 307 -11.10 -4.84 -7.23
CA LEU A 307 -11.55 -3.83 -6.27
C LEU A 307 -11.71 -2.44 -6.89
N TYR A 308 -10.87 -2.08 -7.84
CA TYR A 308 -10.92 -0.78 -8.55
C TYR A 308 -11.78 -0.83 -9.83
N GLY A 309 -12.48 -1.93 -10.11
CA GLY A 309 -13.34 -2.06 -11.29
C GLY A 309 -12.59 -2.01 -12.63
N ILE A 310 -11.31 -2.39 -12.65
CA ILE A 310 -10.49 -2.46 -13.86
C ILE A 310 -10.61 -3.84 -14.48
N ASP A 311 -11.00 -3.90 -15.76
CA ASP A 311 -10.88 -5.11 -16.56
C ASP A 311 -9.40 -5.31 -16.98
N PRO A 312 -8.70 -6.33 -16.46
CA PRO A 312 -7.29 -6.53 -16.75
C PRO A 312 -7.02 -6.91 -18.21
N ASP A 313 -7.97 -7.55 -18.90
CA ASP A 313 -7.79 -7.96 -20.29
C ASP A 313 -7.96 -6.77 -21.23
N GLU A 314 -8.94 -5.91 -21.00
CA GLU A 314 -9.09 -4.65 -21.73
C GLU A 314 -7.92 -3.69 -21.45
N ALA A 315 -7.49 -3.57 -20.18
CA ALA A 315 -6.33 -2.77 -19.81
C ALA A 315 -5.08 -3.22 -20.58
N ARG A 316 -4.80 -4.53 -20.61
CA ARG A 316 -3.65 -5.10 -21.34
C ARG A 316 -3.73 -4.89 -22.84
N LYS A 317 -4.91 -4.98 -23.46
CA LYS A 317 -5.10 -4.73 -24.90
C LYS A 317 -4.75 -3.29 -25.28
N ALA A 318 -4.99 -2.33 -24.40
CA ALA A 318 -4.65 -0.92 -24.64
C ALA A 318 -3.14 -0.65 -24.58
N LEU A 319 -2.37 -1.43 -23.81
CA LEU A 319 -0.97 -1.12 -23.51
C LEU A 319 -0.04 -1.01 -24.73
N PRO A 320 -0.06 -1.91 -25.73
CA PRO A 320 0.89 -1.82 -26.85
C PRO A 320 0.84 -0.48 -27.61
N ALA A 321 -0.33 0.15 -27.67
CA ALA A 321 -0.52 1.45 -28.31
C ALA A 321 -0.35 2.63 -27.35
N ASP A 322 -0.27 2.38 -26.04
CA ASP A 322 -0.24 3.45 -25.04
C ASP A 322 1.13 4.16 -24.99
N GLY A 323 1.08 5.47 -24.75
CA GLY A 323 2.26 6.35 -24.80
C GLY A 323 3.33 6.00 -23.77
N LEU A 324 2.96 5.51 -22.58
CA LEU A 324 3.92 5.09 -21.55
C LEU A 324 4.60 3.78 -21.91
N SER A 325 3.88 2.82 -22.48
CA SER A 325 4.48 1.58 -22.99
C SER A 325 5.39 1.82 -24.18
N GLN A 326 5.03 2.73 -25.10
CA GLN A 326 5.91 3.15 -26.18
C GLN A 326 7.18 3.83 -25.64
N LEU A 327 7.04 4.70 -24.64
CA LEU A 327 8.17 5.34 -23.96
C LEU A 327 9.09 4.29 -23.32
N LYS A 328 8.54 3.30 -22.60
CA LYS A 328 9.31 2.19 -22.01
C LYS A 328 10.07 1.40 -23.08
N ASN A 329 9.39 1.03 -24.16
CA ASN A 329 10.00 0.28 -25.26
C ASN A 329 11.13 1.06 -25.93
N TRP A 330 10.93 2.36 -26.20
CA TRP A 330 11.96 3.22 -26.77
C TRP A 330 13.15 3.38 -25.81
N TYR A 331 12.90 3.64 -24.53
CA TYR A 331 13.94 3.73 -23.51
C TYR A 331 14.82 2.48 -23.45
N GLY A 332 14.22 1.28 -23.47
CA GLY A 332 14.95 0.02 -23.52
C GLY A 332 15.74 -0.20 -24.82
N HIS A 333 15.16 0.19 -25.96
CA HIS A 333 15.84 0.09 -27.26
C HIS A 333 17.10 0.96 -27.36
N GLU A 334 17.06 2.15 -26.75
CA GLU A 334 18.22 3.06 -26.67
C GLU A 334 19.25 2.64 -25.59
N GLY A 335 19.09 1.46 -24.98
CA GLY A 335 20.01 0.91 -23.98
C GLY A 335 19.75 1.38 -22.55
N GLY A 336 18.62 2.04 -22.29
CA GLY A 336 18.17 2.38 -20.94
C GLY A 336 18.04 1.15 -20.06
N GLN A 337 18.35 1.31 -18.77
CA GLN A 337 18.28 0.24 -17.77
C GLN A 337 17.42 0.71 -16.58
N PRO A 338 16.66 -0.18 -15.93
CA PRO A 338 15.98 0.13 -14.69
C PRO A 338 16.91 0.77 -13.67
N SER A 339 16.45 1.84 -13.04
CA SER A 339 17.11 2.41 -11.88
C SER A 339 17.04 1.44 -10.71
N ASN A 340 18.19 1.13 -10.11
CA ASN A 340 18.27 0.37 -8.87
C ASN A 340 18.44 1.29 -7.65
N THR A 341 18.07 2.58 -7.76
CA THR A 341 18.27 3.52 -6.65
C THR A 341 17.19 3.36 -5.59
N GLN A 342 17.57 2.94 -4.39
CA GLN A 342 16.70 3.00 -3.22
C GLN A 342 16.69 4.40 -2.60
N TYR A 343 15.50 4.95 -2.34
CA TYR A 343 15.31 6.28 -1.76
C TYR A 343 14.92 6.21 -0.27
N GLY A 344 15.80 5.70 0.58
CA GLY A 344 15.51 5.66 2.02
C GLY A 344 15.47 7.06 2.63
N TRP A 345 14.26 7.55 2.95
CA TRP A 345 13.98 8.79 3.69
C TRP A 345 13.21 8.44 4.97
N ILE A 346 13.91 7.98 6.01
CA ILE A 346 13.48 8.25 7.38
C ILE A 346 14.68 8.89 8.07
N LYS A 347 14.42 10.01 8.72
CA LYS A 347 15.39 10.80 9.48
C LYS A 347 15.42 10.18 10.89
N ALA A 348 16.60 9.85 11.39
CA ALA A 348 16.79 9.59 12.82
C ALA A 348 16.62 10.88 13.63
#